data_AF-A0A1H6L5N5-F1
#
_entry.id   AF-A0A1H6L5N5-F1
#
_cell.length_a   1.000
_cell.length_b   1.000
_cell.length_c   1.000
_cell.angle_alpha   90.00
_cell.angle_beta   90.00
_cell.angle_gamma   90.00
#
_symmetry.space_group_name_H-M   'P 1'
#
loop_
_entity.id
_entity.type
_entity.pdbx_description
1 polymer ?
#
loop_
_entity_poly.entity_id
_entity_poly.type
_entity_poly.pdbx_seq_one_letter_code
_entity_poly.pdbx_strand_id
1 'polypeptide(L)'
;MHFKLDNFKPIKSAEIKVNDLTLIFGDNNTGKTYLAYALYGLLSKWGNVALGIEFLDKEQRKSFLGNKQIKINKRDLNKEEILNSLALAYAKTMASEVFLSQSELSPKIQLLNIDFVKNKKLKDKLVKMIGFI
;
A
#
# COMPACT_ATOMS: atom_id res chain seq x y z
N MET A 1 0.68 -12.01 2.78
CA MET A 1 0.88 -10.62 3.25
C MET A 1 0.50 -10.54 4.72
N HIS A 2 1.22 -9.78 5.52
CA HIS A 2 0.79 -9.37 6.86
C HIS A 2 0.41 -7.89 6.83
N PHE A 3 -0.74 -7.57 7.40
CA PHE A 3 -1.28 -6.23 7.52
C PHE A 3 -1.57 -5.96 8.99
N LYS A 4 -1.00 -4.87 9.52
CA LYS A 4 -1.29 -4.39 10.87
C LYS A 4 -1.85 -2.98 10.80
N LEU A 5 -2.87 -2.74 11.62
CA LEU A 5 -3.54 -1.45 11.76
C LEU A 5 -3.71 -1.13 13.25
N ASP A 6 -3.15 -0.02 13.67
CA ASP A 6 -3.29 0.49 15.04
C ASP A 6 -3.95 1.87 15.06
N ASN A 7 -4.66 2.15 16.16
CA ASN A 7 -5.27 3.43 16.48
C ASN A 7 -6.23 3.97 15.40
N PHE A 8 -7.20 3.14 14.99
CA PHE A 8 -8.19 3.55 14.00
C PHE A 8 -9.62 3.16 14.44
N LYS A 9 -10.41 4.18 14.81
CA LYS A 9 -11.81 4.01 15.24
C LYS A 9 -11.90 2.98 16.40
N PRO A 10 -12.72 1.90 16.40
CA PRO A 10 -12.74 0.99 17.56
C PRO A 10 -11.48 0.10 17.62
N ILE A 11 -10.62 0.11 16.61
CA ILE A 11 -9.42 -0.72 16.55
C ILE A 11 -8.29 -0.02 17.33
N LYS A 12 -7.96 -0.55 18.51
CA LYS A 12 -6.71 -0.21 19.20
C LYS A 12 -5.50 -0.80 18.49
N SER A 13 -5.57 -2.10 18.19
CA SER A 13 -4.58 -2.83 17.39
C SER A 13 -5.26 -4.02 16.71
N ALA A 14 -4.96 -4.25 15.45
CA ALA A 14 -5.38 -5.43 14.70
C ALA A 14 -4.26 -5.88 13.78
N GLU A 15 -3.97 -7.17 13.78
CA GLU A 15 -3.03 -7.80 12.86
C GLU A 15 -3.70 -8.95 12.13
N ILE A 16 -3.48 -9.03 10.82
CA ILE A 16 -4.04 -10.09 9.98
C ILE A 16 -3.00 -10.59 8.99
N LYS A 17 -2.92 -11.92 8.88
CA LYS A 17 -2.22 -12.59 7.80
C LYS A 17 -3.21 -12.89 6.68
N VAL A 18 -2.99 -12.27 5.53
CA VAL A 18 -3.80 -12.42 4.33
C VAL A 18 -3.28 -13.60 3.50
N ASN A 19 -4.13 -14.61 3.34
CA ASN A 19 -3.95 -15.80 2.51
C ASN A 19 -5.06 -15.85 1.43
N ASP A 20 -5.09 -16.91 0.61
CA ASP A 20 -6.06 -17.08 -0.48
C ASP A 20 -7.53 -16.99 -0.03
N LEU A 21 -7.84 -17.57 1.13
CA LEU A 21 -9.09 -17.34 1.86
C LEU A 21 -8.74 -16.84 3.27
N THR A 22 -9.32 -15.70 3.65
CA THR A 22 -9.12 -15.09 4.96
C THR A 22 -10.49 -14.73 5.54
N LEU A 23 -10.83 -15.28 6.69
CA LEU A 23 -12.10 -15.04 7.37
C LEU A 23 -11.89 -14.10 8.57
N ILE A 24 -12.71 -13.06 8.67
CA ILE A 24 -12.73 -12.11 9.80
C ILE A 24 -14.07 -12.28 10.51
N PHE A 25 -14.05 -12.79 11.74
CA PHE A 25 -15.24 -13.05 12.56
C PHE A 25 -15.07 -12.53 13.99
N GLY A 26 -16.16 -12.48 14.76
CA GLY A 26 -16.21 -11.93 16.12
C GLY A 26 -17.47 -11.08 16.34
N ASP A 27 -17.62 -10.50 17.52
CA ASP A 27 -18.84 -9.77 17.91
C ASP A 27 -19.10 -8.51 17.09
N ASN A 28 -20.37 -8.09 17.04
CA ASN A 28 -20.73 -6.86 16.36
C ASN A 28 -19.98 -5.64 16.93
N ASN A 29 -19.65 -4.70 16.05
CA ASN A 29 -18.99 -3.44 16.40
C ASN A 29 -17.54 -3.54 16.93
N THR A 30 -16.87 -4.68 16.77
CA THR A 30 -15.46 -4.89 17.21
C THR A 30 -14.39 -4.45 16.20
N GLY A 31 -14.78 -3.75 15.14
CA GLY A 31 -13.83 -3.24 14.12
C GLY A 31 -13.64 -4.12 12.89
N LYS A 32 -14.35 -5.25 12.76
CA LYS A 32 -14.30 -6.12 11.57
C LYS A 32 -14.51 -5.36 10.25
N THR A 33 -15.54 -4.51 10.20
CA THR A 33 -15.83 -3.67 9.04
C THR A 33 -14.68 -2.71 8.75
N TYR A 34 -14.12 -2.05 9.77
CA TYR A 34 -13.01 -1.12 9.58
C TYR A 34 -11.74 -1.83 9.08
N LEU A 35 -11.41 -2.99 9.65
CA LEU A 35 -10.27 -3.79 9.22
C LEU A 35 -10.44 -4.28 7.77
N ALA A 36 -11.62 -4.80 7.43
CA ALA A 36 -11.92 -5.30 6.09
C ALA A 36 -11.84 -4.17 5.04
N TYR A 37 -12.42 -3.01 5.31
CA TYR A 37 -12.38 -1.87 4.39
C TYR A 37 -10.98 -1.24 4.29
N ALA A 38 -10.22 -1.16 5.38
CA ALA A 38 -8.82 -0.71 5.34
C ALA A 38 -7.97 -1.65 4.49
N LEU A 39 -8.12 -2.97 4.67
CA LEU A 39 -7.42 -3.95 3.84
C LEU A 39 -7.84 -3.84 2.36
N TYR A 40 -9.13 -3.73 2.09
CA TYR A 40 -9.67 -3.54 0.74
C TYR A 40 -9.14 -2.25 0.09
N GLY A 41 -9.11 -1.14 0.82
CA GLY A 41 -8.61 0.15 0.35
C GLY A 41 -7.14 0.08 -0.06
N LEU A 42 -6.30 -0.55 0.77
CA LEU A 42 -4.89 -0.79 0.43
C LEU A 42 -4.76 -1.56 -0.89
N LEU A 43 -5.50 -2.67 -1.03
CA LEU A 43 -5.39 -3.55 -2.19
C LEU A 43 -5.97 -2.93 -3.47
N SER A 44 -7.07 -2.20 -3.37
CA SER A 44 -7.75 -1.58 -4.52
C SER A 44 -7.06 -0.31 -5.01
N LYS A 45 -6.42 0.46 -4.10
CA LYS A 45 -5.76 1.73 -4.40
C LYS A 45 -4.24 1.66 -4.41
N TRP A 46 -3.67 0.47 -4.22
CA TRP A 46 -2.22 0.21 -4.20
C TRP A 46 -1.46 0.98 -5.29
N GLY A 47 -1.93 0.93 -6.55
CA GLY A 47 -1.25 1.59 -7.66
C GLY A 47 -1.14 3.09 -7.48
N ASN A 48 -2.21 3.75 -7.02
CA ASN A 48 -2.22 5.19 -6.80
C ASN A 48 -1.37 5.59 -5.60
N VAL A 49 -1.43 4.81 -4.51
CA VAL A 49 -0.58 5.03 -3.33
C VAL A 49 0.89 4.87 -3.70
N ALA A 50 1.23 3.86 -4.51
CA ALA A 50 2.60 3.61 -4.95
C ALA A 50 3.17 4.72 -5.84
N LEU A 51 2.32 5.41 -6.63
CA LEU A 51 2.74 6.57 -7.43
C LEU A 51 3.14 7.77 -6.57
N GLY A 52 2.62 7.88 -5.35
CA GLY A 52 2.99 8.94 -4.41
C GLY A 52 4.31 8.69 -3.67
N ILE A 53 4.97 7.55 -3.90
CA ILE A 53 6.24 7.23 -3.25
C ILE A 53 7.39 7.72 -4.12
N GLU A 54 8.20 8.59 -3.54
CA GLU A 54 9.38 9.12 -4.19
C GLU A 54 10.52 8.10 -4.11
N PHE A 55 10.72 7.32 -5.17
CA PHE A 55 11.81 6.34 -5.26
C PHE A 55 13.12 6.91 -5.80
N LEU A 56 13.07 8.07 -6.44
CA LEU A 56 14.22 8.66 -7.10
C LEU A 56 14.86 9.71 -6.20
N ASP A 57 16.14 9.50 -5.91
CA ASP A 57 16.96 10.52 -5.28
C ASP A 57 17.13 11.74 -6.20
N LYS A 58 17.69 12.83 -5.66
CA LYS A 58 17.85 14.10 -6.39
C LYS A 58 18.70 13.95 -7.66
N GLU A 59 19.71 13.09 -7.63
CA GLU A 59 20.63 12.89 -8.76
C GLU A 59 19.98 12.04 -9.85
N GLN A 60 19.26 10.98 -9.48
CA GLN A 60 18.45 10.18 -10.39
C GLN A 60 17.36 11.01 -11.06
N ARG A 61 16.72 11.94 -10.34
CA ARG A 61 15.76 12.89 -10.93
C ARG A 61 16.40 13.82 -11.95
N LYS A 62 17.55 14.42 -11.62
CA LYS A 62 18.29 15.28 -12.56
C LYS A 62 18.71 14.50 -13.81
N SER A 63 19.22 13.29 -13.63
CA SER A 63 19.60 12.41 -14.74
C SER A 63 18.41 12.03 -15.61
N PHE A 64 17.23 11.77 -15.03
CA PHE A 64 16.01 11.53 -15.80
C PHE A 64 15.58 12.75 -16.61
N LEU A 65 15.55 13.93 -15.99
CA LEU A 65 15.12 15.16 -16.63
C LEU A 65 16.07 15.58 -17.76
N GLY A 66 17.38 15.35 -17.61
CA GLY A 66 18.37 15.67 -18.62
C GLY A 66 18.51 14.61 -19.72
N ASN A 67 18.69 13.35 -19.33
CA ASN A 67 19.08 12.26 -20.23
C ASN A 67 17.90 11.38 -20.68
N LYS A 68 16.69 11.62 -20.14
CA LYS A 68 15.46 10.81 -20.34
C LYS A 68 15.61 9.33 -19.98
N GLN A 69 16.67 8.98 -19.25
CA GLN A 69 17.00 7.62 -18.85
C GLN A 69 17.39 7.60 -17.38
N ILE A 70 16.99 6.54 -16.68
CA ILE A 70 17.39 6.29 -15.29
C ILE A 70 17.94 4.87 -15.25
N LYS A 71 19.13 4.73 -14.64
CA LYS A 71 19.66 3.42 -14.28
C LYS A 71 19.32 3.16 -12.82
N ILE A 72 18.48 2.16 -12.57
CA ILE A 72 18.12 1.70 -11.22
C ILE A 72 18.81 0.37 -10.99
N ASN A 73 19.66 0.25 -9.97
CA ASN A 73 20.16 -1.06 -9.58
C ASN A 73 19.18 -1.70 -8.61
N LYS A 74 18.81 -2.95 -8.86
CA LYS A 74 17.95 -3.73 -7.96
C LYS A 74 18.52 -3.86 -6.54
N ARG A 75 19.84 -3.76 -6.38
CA ARG A 75 20.54 -3.81 -5.07
C ARG A 75 20.25 -2.58 -4.21
N ASP A 76 19.99 -1.45 -4.85
CA ASP A 76 19.71 -0.18 -4.17
C ASP A 76 18.23 -0.11 -3.73
N LEU A 77 17.40 -1.06 -4.17
CA LEU A 77 15.99 -1.16 -3.77
C LEU A 77 15.85 -1.93 -2.47
N ASN A 78 15.68 -1.22 -1.36
CA ASN A 78 15.36 -1.82 -0.08
C ASN A 78 13.85 -2.12 0.02
N LYS A 79 13.49 -3.41 0.04
CA LYS A 79 12.09 -3.85 0.12
C LYS A 79 11.37 -3.32 1.36
N GLU A 80 12.04 -3.28 2.51
CA GLU A 80 11.43 -2.83 3.76
C GLU A 80 11.13 -1.33 3.73
N GLU A 81 12.07 -0.53 3.21
CA GLU A 81 11.92 0.91 3.06
C GLU A 81 10.75 1.27 2.12
N ILE A 82 10.61 0.52 1.03
CA ILE A 82 9.50 0.66 0.08
C ILE A 82 8.16 0.34 0.76
N LEU A 83 8.10 -0.77 1.51
CA LEU A 83 6.88 -1.16 2.23
C LEU A 83 6.50 -0.14 3.32
N ASN A 84 7.49 0.40 4.04
CA ASN A 84 7.29 1.43 5.05
C ASN A 84 6.79 2.74 4.42
N SER A 85 7.39 3.16 3.31
CA SER A 85 6.99 4.37 2.58
C SER A 85 5.55 4.26 2.08
N LEU A 86 5.17 3.10 1.57
CA LEU A 86 3.80 2.83 1.16
C LEU A 86 2.83 2.79 2.33
N ALA A 87 3.19 2.13 3.44
CA ALA A 87 2.35 2.09 4.63
C ALA A 87 2.08 3.51 5.16
N LEU A 88 3.10 4.37 5.18
CA LEU A 88 2.99 5.77 5.56
C LEU A 88 2.12 6.57 4.59
N ALA A 89 2.32 6.40 3.27
CA ALA A 89 1.52 7.07 2.26
C ALA A 89 0.03 6.67 2.36
N TYR A 90 -0.24 5.38 2.53
CA TYR A 90 -1.59 4.86 2.67
C TYR A 90 -2.26 5.33 3.97
N ALA A 91 -1.54 5.33 5.09
CA ALA A 91 -2.05 5.81 6.37
C ALA A 91 -2.57 7.25 6.30
N LYS A 92 -1.89 8.12 5.53
CA LYS A 92 -2.28 9.53 5.32
C LYS A 92 -3.57 9.69 4.52
N THR A 93 -3.83 8.82 3.55
CA THR A 93 -4.98 8.96 2.66
C THR A 93 -6.16 8.07 3.04
N MET A 94 -5.94 6.98 3.78
CA MET A 94 -6.97 5.97 4.07
C MET A 94 -8.29 6.57 4.61
N ALA A 95 -8.22 7.50 5.55
CA ALA A 95 -9.41 8.10 6.15
C ALA A 95 -10.27 8.87 5.13
N SER A 96 -9.65 9.70 4.29
CA SER A 96 -10.35 10.50 3.29
C SER A 96 -10.75 9.66 2.07
N GLU A 97 -9.92 8.70 1.68
CA GLU A 97 -10.07 7.98 0.42
C GLU A 97 -10.90 6.69 0.52
N VAL A 98 -10.95 6.06 1.69
CA VAL A 98 -11.67 4.78 1.90
C VAL A 98 -12.93 5.00 2.71
N PHE A 99 -12.83 5.86 3.74
CA PHE A 99 -13.93 6.09 4.68
C PHE A 99 -14.64 7.44 4.47
N LEU A 100 -14.16 8.26 3.52
CA LEU A 100 -14.72 9.59 3.22
C LEU A 100 -14.90 10.45 4.48
N SER A 101 -13.97 10.32 5.43
CA SER A 101 -14.03 10.99 6.72
C SER A 101 -12.86 11.95 6.89
N GLN A 102 -13.14 13.14 7.44
CA GLN A 102 -12.12 14.08 7.91
C GLN A 102 -11.70 13.65 9.32
N SER A 103 -10.84 12.64 9.44
CA SER A 103 -10.36 12.19 10.77
C SER A 103 -8.98 12.74 11.08
N GLU A 104 -8.82 13.34 12.26
CA GLU A 104 -7.51 13.74 12.83
C GLU A 104 -6.67 12.55 13.32
N LEU A 105 -7.26 11.36 13.40
CA LEU A 105 -6.56 10.14 13.79
C LEU A 105 -5.52 9.76 12.72
N SER A 106 -4.27 9.62 13.16
CA SER A 106 -3.16 9.13 12.35
C SER A 106 -3.01 7.62 12.56
N PRO A 107 -3.68 6.76 11.75
CA PRO A 107 -3.55 5.33 11.88
C PRO A 107 -2.09 4.91 11.67
N LYS A 108 -1.63 3.91 12.43
CA LYS A 108 -0.33 3.29 12.15
C LYS A 108 -0.57 2.02 11.36
N ILE A 109 0.10 1.92 10.21
CA ILE A 109 -0.01 0.76 9.32
C ILE A 109 1.36 0.11 9.20
N GLN A 110 1.41 -1.21 9.28
CA GLN A 110 2.63 -1.99 9.00
C GLN A 110 2.32 -3.08 7.99
N LEU A 111 3.27 -3.29 7.07
CA LEU A 111 3.14 -4.18 5.94
C LEU A 111 4.36 -5.08 5.86
N LEU A 112 4.15 -6.39 5.93
CA LEU A 112 5.22 -7.37 5.81
C LEU A 112 4.83 -8.46 4.80
N ASN A 113 5.84 -9.10 4.21
CA ASN A 113 5.68 -10.28 3.36
C ASN A 113 4.63 -10.08 2.25
N ILE A 114 4.64 -8.92 1.60
CA ILE A 114 3.85 -8.70 0.39
C ILE A 114 4.57 -9.32 -0.81
N ASP A 115 3.81 -10.07 -1.59
CA ASP A 115 4.18 -10.61 -2.88
C ASP A 115 3.28 -9.96 -3.94
N PHE A 116 3.85 -9.01 -4.69
CA PHE A 116 3.13 -8.25 -5.73
C PHE A 116 2.94 -9.04 -7.02
N VAL A 117 3.67 -10.14 -7.21
CA VAL A 117 3.70 -10.87 -8.48
C VAL A 117 2.45 -11.75 -8.66
N LYS A 118 1.83 -12.18 -7.56
CA LYS A 118 0.64 -13.05 -7.59
C LYS A 118 -0.67 -12.34 -7.95
N ASN A 119 -0.70 -11.01 -8.00
CA ASN A 119 -1.93 -10.30 -8.33
C ASN A 119 -2.14 -10.28 -9.85
N LYS A 120 -2.82 -11.32 -10.37
CA LYS A 120 -3.11 -11.50 -11.80
C LYS A 120 -3.73 -10.25 -12.45
N LYS A 121 -4.65 -9.58 -11.74
CA LYS A 121 -5.26 -8.32 -12.21
C LYS A 121 -4.25 -7.18 -12.36
N LEU A 122 -3.25 -7.11 -11.48
CA LEU A 122 -2.20 -6.08 -11.51
C LEU A 122 -1.17 -6.40 -12.60
N LYS A 123 -0.85 -7.68 -12.82
CA LYS A 123 -0.08 -8.14 -13.98
C LYS A 123 -0.79 -7.78 -15.29
N ASP A 124 -2.09 -8.05 -15.39
CA ASP A 124 -2.89 -7.74 -16.58
C ASP A 124 -3.02 -6.22 -16.80
N LYS A 125 -3.15 -5.43 -15.73
CA LYS A 125 -3.20 -3.97 -15.80
C LYS A 125 -1.85 -3.35 -16.17
N LEU A 126 -0.74 -3.89 -15.65
CA LEU A 126 0.61 -3.50 -16.03
C LEU A 126 0.90 -3.88 -17.48
N VAL A 127 0.59 -5.10 -17.93
CA VAL A 127 0.74 -5.50 -19.34
C VAL A 127 -0.05 -4.58 -20.26
N LYS A 128 -1.28 -4.18 -19.89
CA LYS A 128 -2.04 -3.17 -20.64
C LYS A 128 -1.43 -1.77 -20.61
N MET A 129 -0.76 -1.39 -19.51
CA MET A 129 -0.17 -0.06 -19.32
C MET A 129 1.22 0.07 -19.97
N ILE A 130 1.99 -1.02 -20.06
CA ILE A 130 3.32 -1.07 -20.71
C ILE A 130 3.17 -1.46 -22.20
N GLY A 131 1.95 -1.45 -22.74
CA GLY A 131 1.67 -1.80 -24.13
C GLY A 131 2.32 -0.87 -25.14
N PHE A 132 3.56 -1.18 -25.51
CA PHE A 132 4.09 -1.00 -26.86
C PHE A 132 4.19 -2.41 -27.49
N ILE A 133 3.43 -2.57 -28.59
CA ILE A 133 3.35 -3.68 -29.57
C ILE A 133 2.64 -4.95 -29.09
#